data_AF-A0A1M6J840-F1
#
_entry.id   AF-A0A1M6J840-F1
#
_cell.length_a   1.000
_cell.length_b   1.000
_cell.length_c   1.000
_cell.angle_alpha   90.00
_cell.angle_beta   90.00
_cell.angle_gamma   90.00
#
_symmetry.space_group_name_H-M   'P 1'
#
loop_
_entity.id
_entity.type
_entity.pdbx_description
1 polymer ?
#
loop_
_entity_poly.entity_id
_entity_poly.type
_entity_poly.pdbx_seq_one_letter_code
_entity_poly.pdbx_strand_id
1 'polypeptide(L)'
;MKVAVNNKMIVSPKTFFLSILGLAYYFLIAIFLFRVDLVDKVESPLLLDLDFYFIVFISILLSFSWFLMNYFLTHFLLIYKLQNKRKSEPDLFISTMICSIGYLSCALLINYILDYDFGHFIAYAFLFLAIRIIWAVFSSAFFKK
;
A
#
# COMPACT_ATOMS: atom_id res chain seq x y z
N MET A 1 11.54 -33.39 15.06
CA MET A 1 11.83 -32.07 15.68
C MET A 1 10.98 -31.02 14.96
N LYS A 2 9.88 -30.55 15.56
CA LYS A 2 9.05 -29.47 14.99
C LYS A 2 9.85 -28.17 15.16
N VAL A 3 10.42 -27.65 14.09
CA VAL A 3 10.97 -26.30 14.06
C VAL A 3 9.81 -25.35 14.34
N ALA A 4 9.83 -24.72 15.51
CA ALA A 4 8.93 -23.63 15.80
C ALA A 4 9.24 -22.51 14.80
N VAL A 5 8.37 -22.32 13.82
CA VAL A 5 8.43 -21.14 12.95
C VAL A 5 8.10 -19.97 13.86
N ASN A 6 9.10 -19.15 14.13
CA ASN A 6 8.95 -17.92 14.88
C ASN A 6 8.19 -16.94 13.97
N ASN A 7 6.85 -16.99 14.00
CA ASN A 7 5.94 -16.21 13.13
C ASN A 7 5.95 -14.70 13.42
N LYS A 8 7.11 -14.10 13.71
CA LYS A 8 7.25 -12.67 13.95
C LYS A 8 7.98 -12.05 12.77
N MET A 9 7.19 -11.50 11.85
CA MET A 9 7.71 -10.60 10.83
C MET A 9 8.25 -9.34 11.49
N ILE A 10 9.57 -9.24 11.59
CA ILE A 10 10.24 -8.07 12.14
C ILE A 10 10.55 -7.13 10.99
N VAL A 11 9.82 -6.03 10.90
CA VAL A 11 10.15 -4.93 9.98
C VAL A 11 11.12 -3.99 10.67
N SER A 12 12.27 -3.74 10.05
CA SER A 12 13.24 -2.79 10.64
C SER A 12 12.66 -1.36 10.62
N PRO A 13 12.98 -0.51 11.62
CA PRO A 13 12.50 0.87 11.67
C PRO A 13 12.82 1.67 10.40
N LYS A 14 13.99 1.41 9.80
CA LYS A 14 14.40 2.01 8.52
C LYS A 14 13.48 1.62 7.37
N THR A 15 13.11 0.33 7.27
CA THR A 15 12.20 -0.17 6.23
C THR A 15 10.80 0.39 6.41
N PHE A 16 10.32 0.44 7.64
CA PHE A 16 9.05 1.08 8.00
C PHE A 16 9.04 2.54 7.52
N PHE A 17 10.01 3.34 7.95
CA PHE A 17 10.08 4.76 7.62
C PHE A 17 10.16 5.02 6.11
N LEU A 18 11.05 4.31 5.40
CA LEU A 18 11.19 4.43 3.95
C LEU A 18 9.92 4.00 3.20
N SER A 19 9.23 2.97 3.69
CA SER A 19 7.97 2.53 3.11
C SER A 19 6.89 3.60 3.26
N ILE A 20 6.77 4.19 4.44
CA ILE A 20 5.78 5.25 4.71
C ILE A 20 6.05 6.48 3.83
N LEU A 21 7.29 6.94 3.75
CA LEU A 21 7.65 8.07 2.90
C LEU A 21 7.42 7.79 1.41
N GLY A 22 7.86 6.61 0.94
CA GLY A 22 7.70 6.22 -0.46
C GLY A 22 6.23 6.14 -0.86
N LEU A 23 5.38 5.58 0.00
CA LEU A 23 3.93 5.49 -0.23
C LEU A 23 3.23 6.86 -0.10
N ALA A 24 3.66 7.71 0.83
CA ALA A 24 3.08 9.04 1.02
C ALA A 24 3.18 9.89 -0.25
N TYR A 25 4.26 9.71 -1.03
CA TYR A 25 4.41 10.38 -2.32
C TYR A 25 3.30 10.04 -3.33
N TYR A 26 2.85 8.78 -3.38
CA TYR A 26 1.74 8.38 -4.26
C TYR A 26 0.41 8.99 -3.85
N PHE A 27 0.14 9.04 -2.54
CA PHE A 27 -1.07 9.68 -2.01
C PHE A 27 -1.04 11.20 -2.18
N LEU A 28 0.14 11.81 -2.05
CA LEU A 28 0.32 13.23 -2.34
C LEU A 28 -0.03 13.53 -3.80
N ILE A 29 0.55 12.77 -4.75
CA ILE A 29 0.20 12.89 -6.18
C ILE A 29 -1.30 12.69 -6.40
N ALA A 30 -1.90 11.67 -5.80
CA ALA A 30 -3.34 11.40 -5.94
C ALA A 30 -4.20 12.57 -5.45
N ILE A 31 -3.85 13.19 -4.31
CA ILE A 31 -4.56 14.36 -3.79
C ILE A 31 -4.41 15.54 -4.75
N PHE A 32 -3.20 15.81 -5.24
CA PHE A 32 -2.97 16.89 -6.19
C PHE A 32 -3.70 16.70 -7.52
N LEU A 33 -3.91 15.46 -7.97
CA LEU A 33 -4.61 15.16 -9.21
C LEU A 33 -6.13 15.13 -9.05
N PHE A 34 -6.66 14.62 -7.93
CA PHE A 34 -8.08 14.28 -7.81
C PHE A 34 -8.83 15.03 -6.69
N ARG A 35 -8.15 15.88 -5.91
CA ARG A 35 -8.75 16.73 -4.87
C ARG A 35 -8.38 18.20 -5.08
N VAL A 36 -8.81 18.72 -6.22
CA VAL A 36 -8.62 20.12 -6.60
C VAL A 36 -9.15 21.07 -5.51
N ASP A 37 -10.23 20.69 -4.83
CA ASP A 37 -10.81 21.43 -3.70
C ASP A 37 -9.85 21.64 -2.49
N LEU A 38 -8.89 20.73 -2.31
CA LEU A 38 -7.84 20.87 -1.29
C LEU A 38 -6.65 21.65 -1.83
N VAL A 39 -6.31 21.45 -3.11
CA VAL A 39 -5.17 22.12 -3.76
C VAL A 39 -5.44 23.62 -3.92
N ASP A 40 -6.67 24.02 -4.22
CA ASP A 40 -7.04 25.43 -4.42
C ASP A 40 -6.90 26.28 -3.15
N LYS A 41 -6.84 25.64 -1.97
CA LYS A 41 -6.61 26.30 -0.69
C LYS A 41 -5.13 26.53 -0.38
N VAL A 42 -4.24 25.90 -1.16
CA VAL A 42 -2.81 25.98 -0.95
C VAL A 42 -2.31 27.34 -1.43
N GLU A 43 -1.71 28.09 -0.52
CA GLU A 43 -1.19 29.44 -0.77
C GLU A 43 0.34 29.46 -0.78
N SER A 44 0.92 30.40 -1.52
CA SER A 44 2.35 30.64 -1.52
C SER A 44 2.75 31.66 -0.42
N PRO A 45 3.84 31.44 0.34
CA PRO A 45 4.83 30.38 0.20
C PRO A 45 4.46 29.10 0.99
N LEU A 46 4.61 27.93 0.32
CA LEU A 46 4.23 26.61 0.85
C LEU A 46 4.80 26.27 2.24
N LEU A 47 5.97 26.80 2.59
CA LEU A 47 6.62 26.52 3.87
C LEU A 47 5.85 27.06 5.08
N LEU A 48 4.95 28.01 4.88
CA LEU A 48 4.12 28.63 5.93
C LEU A 48 2.65 28.24 5.82
N ASP A 49 2.29 27.43 4.85
CA ASP A 49 0.90 27.11 4.53
C ASP A 49 0.40 25.89 5.32
N LEU A 50 -0.59 26.13 6.18
CA LEU A 50 -1.22 25.09 7.00
C LEU A 50 -1.99 24.07 6.15
N ASP A 51 -2.60 24.49 5.04
CA ASP A 51 -3.34 23.60 4.15
C ASP A 51 -2.39 22.65 3.42
N PHE A 52 -1.22 23.14 3.00
CA PHE A 52 -0.14 22.28 2.49
C PHE A 52 0.29 21.22 3.52
N TYR A 53 0.58 21.62 4.76
CA TYR A 53 0.96 20.65 5.81
C TYR A 53 -0.17 19.67 6.14
N PHE A 54 -1.43 20.12 6.07
CA PHE A 54 -2.60 19.26 6.23
C PHE A 54 -2.67 18.19 5.13
N ILE A 55 -2.44 18.55 3.87
CA ILE A 55 -2.37 17.61 2.74
C ILE A 55 -1.23 16.60 2.93
N VAL A 56 -0.04 17.07 3.34
CA VAL A 56 1.10 16.18 3.63
C VAL A 56 0.75 15.22 4.77
N PHE A 57 0.12 15.72 5.83
CA PHE A 57 -0.30 14.91 6.97
C PHE A 57 -1.31 13.82 6.57
N ILE A 58 -2.34 14.16 5.78
CA ILE A 58 -3.29 13.17 5.25
C ILE A 58 -2.57 12.12 4.40
N SER A 59 -1.63 12.53 3.55
CA SER A 59 -0.85 11.62 2.71
C SER A 59 -0.05 10.62 3.54
N ILE A 60 0.53 11.07 4.65
CA ILE A 60 1.25 10.21 5.61
C ILE A 60 0.28 9.26 6.32
N LEU A 61 -0.90 9.72 6.73
CA LEU A 61 -1.91 8.85 7.35
C LEU A 61 -2.39 7.75 6.40
N LEU A 62 -2.71 8.10 5.15
CA LEU A 62 -3.11 7.13 4.12
C LEU A 62 -1.99 6.13 3.83
N SER A 63 -0.76 6.61 3.75
CA SER A 63 0.43 5.77 3.62
C SER A 63 0.58 4.79 4.79
N PHE A 64 0.36 5.24 6.03
CA PHE A 64 0.39 4.38 7.21
C PHE A 64 -0.70 3.32 7.20
N SER A 65 -1.94 3.68 6.87
CA SER A 65 -3.03 2.73 6.68
C SER A 65 -2.71 1.70 5.59
N TRP A 66 -2.12 2.15 4.48
CA TRP A 66 -1.72 1.27 3.38
C TRP A 66 -0.60 0.32 3.78
N PHE A 67 0.41 0.82 4.48
CA PHE A 67 1.50 0.01 5.03
C PHE A 67 0.97 -1.07 5.98
N LEU A 68 0.10 -0.69 6.94
CA LEU A 68 -0.52 -1.63 7.86
C LEU A 68 -1.28 -2.72 7.12
N MET A 69 -2.03 -2.36 6.07
CA MET A 69 -2.76 -3.32 5.28
C MET A 69 -1.83 -4.31 4.55
N ASN A 70 -0.70 -3.85 4.01
CA ASN A 70 0.31 -4.75 3.42
C ASN A 70 1.00 -5.64 4.46
N TYR A 71 1.23 -5.12 5.67
CA TYR A 71 1.75 -5.88 6.79
C TYR A 71 0.78 -7.00 7.21
N PHE A 72 -0.50 -6.68 7.39
CA PHE A 72 -1.54 -7.67 7.69
C PHE A 72 -1.70 -8.69 6.58
N LEU A 73 -1.69 -8.26 5.31
CA LEU A 73 -1.72 -9.15 4.16
C LEU A 73 -0.56 -10.14 4.18
N THR A 74 0.66 -9.64 4.39
CA THR A 74 1.85 -10.48 4.41
C THR A 74 1.77 -11.50 5.56
N HIS A 75 1.29 -11.07 6.74
CA HIS A 75 1.05 -11.96 7.88
C HIS A 75 -0.01 -13.03 7.58
N PHE A 76 -1.13 -12.64 6.96
CA PHE A 76 -2.17 -13.58 6.54
C PHE A 76 -1.60 -14.64 5.57
N LEU A 77 -0.82 -14.22 4.58
CA LEU A 77 -0.18 -15.13 3.63
C LEU A 77 0.81 -16.10 4.31
N LEU A 78 1.53 -15.64 5.34
CA LEU A 78 2.45 -16.47 6.13
C LEU A 78 1.71 -17.50 6.99
N ILE A 79 0.69 -17.07 7.75
CA ILE A 79 -0.07 -17.95 8.66
C ILE A 79 -0.72 -19.10 7.88
N TYR A 80 -1.34 -18.78 6.75
CA TYR A 80 -2.03 -19.78 5.93
C TYR A 80 -1.10 -20.52 4.96
N LYS A 81 0.22 -20.27 5.00
CA LYS A 81 1.24 -20.88 4.12
C LYS A 81 0.81 -20.86 2.64
N LEU A 82 0.10 -19.82 2.22
CA LEU A 82 -0.45 -19.69 0.87
C LEU A 82 0.65 -19.39 -0.16
N GLN A 83 1.89 -19.24 0.28
CA GLN A 83 3.06 -18.91 -0.52
C GLN A 83 4.11 -20.01 -0.42
N ASN A 84 4.84 -20.19 -1.52
CA ASN A 84 5.84 -21.22 -1.74
C ASN A 84 6.89 -21.24 -0.60
N LYS A 85 7.21 -22.42 -0.05
CA LYS A 85 8.09 -22.62 1.12
C LYS A 85 9.54 -22.08 0.98
N ARG A 86 9.88 -21.47 -0.16
CA ARG A 86 11.23 -21.01 -0.52
C ARG A 86 11.48 -19.52 -0.26
N LYS A 87 10.46 -18.70 -0.02
CA LYS A 87 10.67 -17.27 0.27
C LYS A 87 10.89 -17.06 1.77
N SER A 88 11.91 -16.31 2.14
CA SER A 88 12.09 -15.86 3.52
C SER A 88 10.98 -14.85 3.88
N GLU A 89 10.64 -14.75 5.17
CA GLU A 89 9.61 -13.81 5.67
C GLU A 89 9.83 -12.34 5.23
N PRO A 90 11.06 -11.76 5.31
CA PRO A 90 11.29 -10.39 4.85
C PRO A 90 11.15 -10.22 3.33
N ASP A 91 11.57 -11.21 2.54
CA ASP A 91 11.43 -11.16 1.08
C ASP A 91 9.95 -11.16 0.66
N LEU A 92 9.10 -11.87 1.42
CA LEU A 92 7.67 -11.87 1.17
C LEU A 92 7.04 -10.50 1.46
N PHE A 93 7.47 -9.83 2.52
CA PHE A 93 7.02 -8.48 2.84
C PHE A 93 7.45 -7.48 1.76
N ILE A 94 8.72 -7.50 1.36
CA ILE A 94 9.26 -6.61 0.31
C ILE A 94 8.53 -6.85 -1.02
N SER A 95 8.36 -8.11 -1.42
CA SER A 95 7.59 -8.48 -2.61
C SER A 95 6.15 -7.98 -2.51
N THR A 96 5.56 -8.01 -1.32
CA THR A 96 4.20 -7.53 -1.10
C THR A 96 4.09 -6.02 -1.28
N MET A 97 5.03 -5.29 -0.70
CA MET A 97 5.13 -3.84 -0.82
C MET A 97 5.35 -3.39 -2.27
N ILE A 98 6.26 -4.04 -3.02
CA ILE A 98 6.51 -3.71 -4.43
C ILE A 98 5.26 -3.90 -5.29
N CYS A 99 4.57 -5.04 -5.15
CA CYS A 99 3.31 -5.25 -5.86
C CYS A 99 2.26 -4.19 -5.47
N SER A 100 2.23 -3.79 -4.21
CA SER A 100 1.32 -2.75 -3.71
C SER A 100 1.59 -1.38 -4.33
N ILE A 101 2.85 -1.02 -4.51
CA ILE A 101 3.24 0.20 -5.24
C ILE A 101 2.74 0.11 -6.69
N GLY A 102 2.90 -1.05 -7.34
CA GLY A 102 2.33 -1.30 -8.66
C GLY A 102 0.81 -1.08 -8.70
N TYR A 103 0.08 -1.53 -7.68
CA TYR A 103 -1.37 -1.32 -7.58
C TYR A 103 -1.75 0.15 -7.40
N LEU A 104 -1.02 0.90 -6.58
CA LEU A 104 -1.24 2.34 -6.44
C LEU A 104 -0.97 3.07 -7.76
N SER A 105 0.10 2.71 -8.47
CA SER A 105 0.41 3.27 -9.80
C SER A 105 -0.68 2.96 -10.84
N CYS A 106 -1.16 1.71 -10.90
CA CYS A 106 -2.25 1.33 -11.80
C CYS A 106 -3.56 2.03 -11.43
N ALA A 107 -3.87 2.14 -10.14
CA ALA A 107 -5.05 2.86 -9.66
C ALA A 107 -4.98 4.35 -10.02
N LEU A 108 -3.84 5.00 -9.81
CA LEU A 108 -3.61 6.38 -10.26
C LEU A 108 -3.86 6.54 -11.76
N LEU A 109 -3.25 5.67 -12.58
CA LEU A 109 -3.35 5.74 -14.03
C LEU A 109 -4.79 5.54 -14.53
N ILE A 110 -5.47 4.51 -14.02
CA ILE A 110 -6.86 4.22 -14.40
C ILE A 110 -7.78 5.37 -13.96
N ASN A 111 -7.62 5.84 -12.73
CA ASN A 111 -8.44 6.93 -12.20
C ASN A 111 -8.24 8.23 -13.01
N TYR A 112 -6.99 8.50 -13.43
CA TYR A 112 -6.66 9.63 -14.28
C TYR A 112 -7.26 9.50 -15.69
N ILE A 113 -7.15 8.33 -16.33
CA ILE A 113 -7.69 8.10 -17.68
C ILE A 113 -9.21 8.20 -17.70
N LEU A 114 -9.87 7.73 -16.64
CA LEU A 114 -11.33 7.71 -16.53
C LEU A 114 -11.91 9.00 -15.94
N ASP A 115 -11.06 9.97 -15.59
CA ASP A 115 -11.45 11.26 -15.00
C ASP A 115 -12.38 11.11 -13.78
N TYR A 116 -12.00 10.19 -12.88
CA TYR A 116 -12.77 9.92 -11.67
C TYR A 116 -12.22 10.64 -10.45
N ASP A 117 -13.07 10.76 -9.43
CA ASP A 117 -12.72 11.42 -8.18
C ASP A 117 -11.71 10.61 -7.33
N PHE A 118 -11.24 11.22 -6.25
CA PHE A 118 -10.32 10.59 -5.30
C PHE A 118 -10.91 9.34 -4.62
N GLY A 119 -12.23 9.27 -4.45
CA GLY A 119 -12.90 8.12 -3.86
C GLY A 119 -12.73 6.87 -4.72
N HIS A 120 -12.83 7.01 -6.04
CA HIS A 120 -12.60 5.92 -6.99
C HIS A 120 -11.14 5.46 -7.00
N PHE A 121 -10.17 6.39 -6.91
CA PHE A 121 -8.76 6.04 -6.77
C PHE A 121 -8.53 5.11 -5.56
N ILE A 122 -9.08 5.49 -4.41
CA ILE A 122 -9.01 4.67 -3.19
C ILE A 122 -9.68 3.32 -3.42
N ALA A 123 -10.88 3.29 -4.00
CA ALA A 123 -11.59 2.05 -4.29
C ALA A 123 -10.80 1.11 -5.21
N TYR A 124 -10.20 1.62 -6.29
CA TYR A 124 -9.37 0.81 -7.19
C TYR A 124 -8.12 0.28 -6.52
N ALA A 125 -7.46 1.10 -5.70
CA ALA A 125 -6.31 0.66 -4.94
C ALA A 125 -6.68 -0.55 -4.05
N PHE A 126 -7.76 -0.43 -3.26
CA PHE A 126 -8.24 -1.54 -2.43
C PHE A 126 -8.71 -2.75 -3.24
N LEU A 127 -9.34 -2.53 -4.40
CA LEU A 127 -9.79 -3.60 -5.28
C LEU A 127 -8.61 -4.45 -5.77
N PHE A 128 -7.51 -3.83 -6.22
CA PHE A 128 -6.33 -4.58 -6.65
C PHE A 128 -5.71 -5.42 -5.54
N LEU A 129 -5.72 -4.90 -4.31
CA LEU A 129 -5.27 -5.66 -3.15
C LEU A 129 -6.20 -6.85 -2.85
N ALA A 130 -7.51 -6.63 -2.93
CA ALA A 130 -8.50 -7.69 -2.73
C ALA A 130 -8.37 -8.80 -3.79
N ILE A 131 -8.20 -8.43 -5.06
CA ILE A 131 -7.96 -9.38 -6.17
C ILE A 131 -6.71 -10.21 -5.87
N ARG A 132 -5.63 -9.60 -5.36
CA ARG A 132 -4.41 -10.32 -4.98
C ARG A 132 -4.66 -11.34 -3.87
N ILE A 133 -5.43 -10.98 -2.83
CA ILE A 133 -5.78 -11.90 -1.75
C ILE A 133 -6.55 -13.10 -2.30
N ILE A 134 -7.60 -12.83 -3.08
CA ILE A 134 -8.42 -13.86 -3.71
C ILE A 134 -7.55 -14.77 -4.58
N TRP A 135 -6.66 -14.19 -5.38
CA TRP A 135 -5.73 -14.95 -6.22
C TRP A 135 -4.77 -15.82 -5.40
N ALA A 136 -4.23 -15.31 -4.29
CA ALA A 136 -3.34 -16.08 -3.42
C ALA A 136 -4.08 -17.26 -2.75
N VAL A 137 -5.32 -17.02 -2.30
CA VAL A 137 -6.16 -18.09 -1.74
C VAL A 137 -6.51 -19.11 -2.80
N PHE A 138 -7.00 -18.68 -3.96
CA PHE A 138 -7.38 -19.56 -5.07
C PHE A 138 -6.19 -20.39 -5.57
N SER A 139 -5.05 -19.74 -5.80
CA SER A 139 -3.84 -20.43 -6.29
C SER A 139 -3.35 -21.49 -5.29
N SER A 140 -3.43 -21.23 -3.98
CA SER A 140 -3.11 -22.24 -2.96
C SER A 140 -4.10 -23.41 -2.89
N ALA A 141 -5.38 -23.17 -3.15
CA ALA A 141 -6.44 -24.17 -3.02
C ALA A 141 -6.45 -25.13 -4.22
N PHE A 142 -6.22 -24.60 -5.43
CA PHE A 142 -6.32 -25.37 -6.67
C PHE A 142 -4.98 -25.88 -7.19
N PHE A 143 -3.87 -25.17 -6.94
CA PHE A 143 -2.53 -25.59 -7.39
C PHE A 143 -1.70 -26.18 -6.25
N LYS A 144 -2.27 -27.13 -5.50
CA LYS A 144 -1.50 -27.98 -4.57
C LYS A 144 -0.41 -28.71 -5.37
N LYS A 145 0.82 -28.19 -5.33
CA LYS A 145 2.05 -28.95 -5.56
C LYS A 145 2.75 -29.17 -4.23
#